data_AF-A0A931SAQ0-F1
#
_entry.id   AF-A0A931SAQ0-F1
#
_cell.length_a   1.000
_cell.length_b   1.000
_cell.length_c   1.000
_cell.angle_alpha   90.00
_cell.angle_beta   90.00
_cell.angle_gamma   90.00
#
_symmetry.space_group_name_H-M   'P 1'
#
loop_
_entity.id
_entity.type
_entity.pdbx_description
1 polymer ?
#
loop_
_entity_poly.entity_id
_entity_poly.type
_entity_poly.pdbx_seq_one_letter_code
_entity_poly.pdbx_strand_id
1 'polypeptide(L)'
;MKKLLFAIAVALLPGVATTADSPPAEYIDKGACPFECCVYRAWTVESDTVAYAVPDKNAKVIGLLKAGAIVQAITGQVHSSPARFVVNRPHAEYRPGDVLWVYTYLAEGYFKVWRDGAMQEEDLGFSPYGGSPGARCENKEQCWGQLEKELTFTWWVKVRAKEGWEGWSNRPEHFGNKDACG
;
A
#
# COMPACT_ATOMS: atom_id res chain seq x y z
N MET A 1 67.47 -23.07 9.77
CA MET A 1 66.32 -22.54 8.99
C MET A 1 65.12 -23.47 9.17
N LYS A 2 64.24 -23.21 10.14
CA LYS A 2 63.01 -23.99 10.36
C LYS A 2 61.82 -23.11 9.99
N LYS A 3 61.08 -23.51 8.96
CA LYS A 3 59.94 -22.78 8.40
C LYS A 3 58.81 -22.74 9.44
N LEU A 4 58.41 -21.54 9.86
CA LEU A 4 57.16 -21.33 10.60
C LEU A 4 55.99 -21.49 9.62
N LEU A 5 55.15 -22.50 9.84
CA LEU A 5 53.85 -22.63 9.19
C LEU A 5 52.85 -21.76 9.97
N PHE A 6 52.43 -20.64 9.38
CA PHE A 6 51.28 -19.89 9.87
C PHE A 6 50.00 -20.57 9.37
N ALA A 7 49.28 -21.23 10.27
CA ALA A 7 47.91 -21.67 10.01
C ALA A 7 47.00 -20.43 10.08
N ILE A 8 46.49 -19.99 8.93
CA ILE A 8 45.43 -18.98 8.86
C ILE A 8 44.12 -19.69 9.18
N ALA A 9 43.65 -19.54 10.41
CA ALA A 9 42.29 -19.90 10.77
C ALA A 9 41.35 -18.85 10.18
N VAL A 10 40.68 -19.19 9.08
CA VAL A 10 39.56 -18.40 8.56
C VAL A 10 38.42 -18.54 9.57
N ALA A 11 38.23 -17.52 10.40
CA ALA A 11 37.06 -17.43 11.26
C ALA A 11 35.84 -17.24 10.36
N LEU A 12 35.05 -18.31 10.19
CA LEU A 12 33.70 -18.24 9.67
C LEU A 12 32.89 -17.41 10.67
N LEU A 13 32.75 -16.12 10.40
CA LEU A 13 31.78 -15.29 11.09
C LEU A 13 30.39 -15.94 10.85
N PRO A 14 29.64 -16.31 11.89
CA PRO A 14 28.27 -16.74 11.70
C PRO A 14 27.55 -15.61 10.95
N GLY A 15 26.97 -15.94 9.80
CA GLY A 15 26.16 -15.01 9.03
C GLY A 15 25.18 -14.38 10.01
N VAL A 16 25.24 -13.05 10.11
CA VAL A 16 24.24 -12.30 10.87
C VAL A 16 22.93 -12.69 10.22
N ALA A 17 22.14 -13.52 10.90
CA ALA A 17 20.75 -13.69 10.56
C ALA A 17 20.18 -12.28 10.68
N THR A 18 19.97 -11.63 9.54
CA THR A 18 19.24 -10.37 9.45
C THR A 18 17.97 -10.64 10.22
N THR A 19 17.84 -9.99 11.38
CA THR A 19 16.65 -10.05 12.22
C THR A 19 15.48 -9.96 11.29
N ALA A 20 14.71 -11.06 11.17
CA ALA A 20 13.60 -11.09 10.26
C ALA A 20 12.76 -9.85 10.53
N ASP A 21 12.75 -8.96 9.53
CA ASP A 21 12.00 -7.73 9.42
C ASP A 21 10.53 -8.02 9.71
N SER A 22 10.17 -8.07 10.98
CA SER A 22 8.79 -8.31 11.38
C SER A 22 8.00 -7.09 10.92
N PRO A 23 7.14 -7.24 9.89
CA PRO A 23 6.47 -6.11 9.30
C PRO A 23 5.47 -5.53 10.32
N PRO A 24 5.23 -4.21 10.34
CA PRO A 24 4.14 -3.64 11.12
C PRO A 24 2.83 -4.38 10.89
N ALA A 25 2.13 -4.78 11.95
CA ALA A 25 0.85 -5.49 11.82
C ALA A 25 -0.21 -4.67 11.05
N GLU A 26 -0.10 -3.34 11.15
CA GLU A 26 -0.87 -2.35 10.41
C GLU A 26 0.05 -1.22 9.95
N TYR A 27 -0.23 -0.68 8.77
CA TYR A 27 0.36 0.55 8.28
C TYR A 27 -0.75 1.55 7.90
N ILE A 28 -0.58 2.79 8.33
CA ILE A 28 -1.49 3.91 8.01
C ILE A 28 -0.72 4.88 7.12
N ASP A 29 -0.98 4.80 5.81
CA ASP A 29 -0.37 5.68 4.83
C ASP A 29 -1.16 6.98 4.73
N LYS A 30 -0.67 8.03 5.40
CA LYS A 30 -1.34 9.34 5.48
C LYS A 30 -1.04 10.16 4.25
N GLY A 31 -2.08 10.70 3.63
CA GLY A 31 -1.97 11.46 2.39
C GLY A 31 -2.07 10.59 1.12
N ALA A 32 -2.12 9.27 1.27
CA ALA A 32 -2.17 8.34 0.14
C ALA A 32 -3.41 8.55 -0.75
N CYS A 33 -3.23 8.33 -2.05
CA CYS A 33 -4.27 8.34 -3.08
C CYS A 33 -4.11 7.04 -3.89
N PRO A 34 -4.84 5.96 -3.56
CA PRO A 34 -4.40 4.59 -3.84
C PRO A 34 -4.77 4.08 -5.23
N PHE A 35 -4.71 4.93 -6.25
CA PHE A 35 -4.86 4.54 -7.66
C PHE A 35 -4.29 5.62 -8.59
N GLU A 36 -4.12 5.26 -9.85
CA GLU A 36 -3.60 6.15 -10.90
C GLU A 36 -4.51 7.36 -11.11
N CYS A 37 -3.93 8.54 -11.35
CA CYS A 37 -4.70 9.79 -11.54
C CYS A 37 -5.62 10.19 -10.38
N CYS A 38 -5.44 9.59 -9.20
CA CYS A 38 -6.22 9.91 -8.02
C CYS A 38 -5.96 11.36 -7.58
N VAL A 39 -7.03 12.14 -7.38
CA VAL A 39 -6.94 13.56 -7.02
C VAL A 39 -7.94 13.96 -5.94
N TYR A 40 -7.46 14.70 -4.93
CA TYR A 40 -8.30 15.34 -3.91
C TYR A 40 -8.77 16.71 -4.40
N ARG A 41 -10.05 16.81 -4.78
CA ARG A 41 -10.68 18.02 -5.32
C ARG A 41 -12.16 18.08 -4.92
N ALA A 42 -12.94 18.94 -5.57
CA ALA A 42 -14.39 18.89 -5.45
C ALA A 42 -14.90 17.53 -6.00
N TRP A 43 -15.49 16.72 -5.13
CA TRP A 43 -16.06 15.42 -5.47
C TRP A 43 -17.59 15.47 -5.36
N THR A 44 -18.25 14.63 -6.14
CA THR A 44 -19.69 14.45 -6.09
C THR A 44 -20.00 13.25 -5.21
N VAL A 45 -20.92 13.39 -4.27
CA VAL A 45 -21.46 12.28 -3.48
C VAL A 45 -22.46 11.53 -4.35
N GLU A 46 -22.14 10.32 -4.75
CA GLU A 46 -22.97 9.49 -5.64
C GLU A 46 -24.00 8.66 -4.86
N SER A 47 -23.74 8.41 -3.58
CA SER A 47 -24.67 7.72 -2.68
C SER A 47 -24.61 8.29 -1.26
N ASP A 48 -25.73 8.21 -0.52
CA ASP A 48 -25.80 8.68 0.87
C ASP A 48 -24.66 8.07 1.70
N THR A 49 -23.83 8.92 2.31
CA THR A 49 -22.55 8.52 2.92
C THR A 49 -22.40 9.07 4.32
N VAL A 50 -22.21 8.17 5.28
CA VAL A 50 -21.91 8.52 6.67
C VAL A 50 -20.50 9.08 6.77
N ALA A 51 -20.36 10.19 7.49
CA ALA A 51 -19.07 10.77 7.83
C ALA A 51 -18.78 10.64 9.33
N TYR A 52 -17.56 10.20 9.65
CA TYR A 52 -17.05 9.94 10.99
C TYR A 52 -16.06 11.04 11.42
N ALA A 53 -15.93 11.27 12.72
CA ALA A 53 -15.03 12.29 13.27
C ALA A 53 -13.54 12.00 13.00
N VAL A 54 -13.17 10.71 12.99
CA VAL A 54 -11.82 10.19 12.74
C VAL A 54 -11.93 8.97 11.82
N PRO A 55 -10.86 8.51 11.15
CA PRO A 55 -10.91 7.37 10.22
C PRO A 55 -11.01 6.03 10.97
N ASP A 56 -12.13 5.82 11.65
CA ASP A 56 -12.49 4.60 12.37
C ASP A 56 -14.01 4.43 12.27
N LYS A 57 -14.45 3.22 11.88
CA LYS A 57 -15.88 2.88 11.71
C LYS A 57 -16.67 2.94 13.01
N ASN A 58 -16.00 2.87 14.16
CA ASN A 58 -16.61 2.96 15.48
C ASN A 58 -16.59 4.40 16.03
N ALA A 59 -15.99 5.34 15.32
CA ALA A 59 -15.94 6.74 15.74
C ALA A 59 -17.33 7.37 15.74
N LYS A 60 -17.44 8.50 16.43
CA LYS A 60 -18.64 9.34 16.40
C LYS A 60 -18.99 9.72 14.97
N VAL A 61 -20.24 9.47 14.57
CA VAL A 61 -20.82 10.01 13.34
C VAL A 61 -21.03 11.51 13.52
N ILE A 62 -20.53 12.29 12.56
CA ILE A 62 -20.64 13.76 12.59
C ILE A 62 -21.64 14.31 11.58
N GLY A 63 -22.02 13.50 10.58
CA GLY A 63 -22.94 13.91 9.55
C GLY A 63 -23.25 12.82 8.54
N LEU A 64 -24.27 13.10 7.73
CA LEU A 64 -24.66 12.31 6.57
C LEU A 64 -24.54 13.19 5.33
N LEU A 65 -23.66 12.81 4.41
CA LEU A 65 -23.53 13.42 3.10
C LEU A 65 -24.61 12.84 2.20
N LYS A 66 -25.44 13.69 1.61
CA LYS A 66 -26.54 13.26 0.73
C LYS A 66 -26.06 13.06 -0.69
N ALA A 67 -26.61 12.04 -1.37
CA ALA A 67 -26.40 11.85 -2.79
C ALA A 67 -26.71 13.15 -3.58
N GLY A 68 -25.87 13.46 -4.57
CA GLY A 68 -25.90 14.71 -5.34
C GLY A 68 -25.18 15.90 -4.69
N ALA A 69 -24.76 15.81 -3.42
CA ALA A 69 -24.00 16.88 -2.79
C ALA A 69 -22.58 16.97 -3.36
N ILE A 70 -22.04 18.19 -3.40
CA ILE A 70 -20.62 18.42 -3.68
C ILE A 70 -19.88 18.59 -2.35
N VAL A 71 -18.76 17.88 -2.21
CA VAL A 71 -17.85 17.99 -1.08
C VAL A 71 -16.45 18.34 -1.57
N GLN A 72 -15.66 19.01 -0.74
CA GLN A 72 -14.23 19.14 -1.00
C GLN A 72 -13.51 17.95 -0.39
N ALA A 73 -12.91 17.08 -1.21
CA ALA A 73 -11.99 16.07 -0.72
C ALA A 73 -10.66 16.73 -0.34
N ILE A 74 -10.16 16.41 0.86
CA ILE A 74 -9.01 17.08 1.46
C ILE A 74 -7.77 16.19 1.39
N THR A 75 -7.91 14.94 1.82
CA THR A 75 -6.81 13.97 1.92
C THR A 75 -7.38 12.56 2.13
N GLY A 76 -6.53 11.56 2.23
CA GLY A 76 -6.93 10.21 2.61
C GLY A 76 -5.90 9.49 3.46
N GLN A 77 -6.31 8.34 3.95
CA GLN A 77 -5.46 7.38 4.64
C GLN A 77 -5.74 5.98 4.11
N VAL A 78 -4.69 5.23 3.77
CA VAL A 78 -4.82 3.81 3.48
C VAL A 78 -4.39 3.05 4.72
N HIS A 79 -5.32 2.28 5.28
CA HIS A 79 -5.07 1.39 6.42
C HIS A 79 -4.93 -0.02 5.87
N SER A 80 -3.75 -0.63 6.01
CA SER A 80 -3.48 -1.95 5.44
C SER A 80 -2.77 -2.88 6.42
N SER A 81 -3.07 -4.17 6.30
CA SER A 81 -2.28 -5.24 6.92
C SER A 81 -1.29 -5.79 5.89
N PRO A 82 -0.11 -6.27 6.33
CA PRO A 82 0.90 -6.76 5.41
C PRO A 82 0.40 -7.95 4.58
N ALA A 83 0.64 -7.88 3.28
CA ALA A 83 0.54 -9.01 2.36
C ALA A 83 1.95 -9.48 1.97
N ARG A 84 2.15 -10.80 1.92
CA ARG A 84 3.46 -11.39 1.65
C ARG A 84 3.65 -11.53 0.14
N PHE A 85 4.63 -10.83 -0.41
CA PHE A 85 5.08 -11.00 -1.78
C PHE A 85 6.36 -11.84 -1.78
N VAL A 86 6.34 -12.95 -2.52
CA VAL A 86 7.47 -13.88 -2.62
C VAL A 86 8.09 -13.76 -3.99
N VAL A 87 9.40 -13.54 -4.02
CA VAL A 87 10.19 -13.46 -5.24
C VAL A 87 10.35 -14.87 -5.82
N ASN A 88 9.92 -15.05 -7.06
CA ASN A 88 10.00 -16.30 -7.82
C ASN A 88 11.20 -16.33 -8.78
N ARG A 89 11.67 -15.16 -9.25
CA ARG A 89 12.79 -15.03 -10.20
C ARG A 89 13.71 -13.88 -9.81
N PRO A 90 15.00 -13.92 -10.21
CA PRO A 90 15.88 -12.77 -10.03
C PRO A 90 15.31 -11.50 -10.67
N HIS A 91 15.30 -10.40 -9.94
CA HIS A 91 14.83 -9.10 -10.41
C HIS A 91 15.54 -7.99 -9.63
N ALA A 92 16.25 -7.10 -10.33
CA ALA A 92 17.12 -6.11 -9.70
C ALA A 92 18.04 -6.74 -8.64
N GLU A 93 17.99 -6.30 -7.39
CA GLU A 93 18.73 -6.89 -6.27
C GLU A 93 18.09 -8.16 -5.67
N TYR A 94 16.84 -8.46 -6.02
CA TYR A 94 16.06 -9.54 -5.43
C TYR A 94 16.41 -10.91 -6.00
N ARG A 95 16.42 -11.90 -5.12
CA ARG A 95 16.67 -13.32 -5.42
C ARG A 95 15.41 -14.14 -5.17
N PRO A 96 15.24 -15.27 -5.88
CA PRO A 96 14.16 -16.20 -5.58
C PRO A 96 14.15 -16.62 -4.10
N GLY A 97 12.98 -16.53 -3.48
CA GLY A 97 12.78 -16.79 -2.05
C GLY A 97 12.79 -15.55 -1.16
N ASP A 98 13.27 -14.41 -1.66
CA ASP A 98 13.17 -13.13 -0.96
C ASP A 98 11.70 -12.75 -0.74
N VAL A 99 11.46 -11.95 0.30
CA VAL A 99 10.13 -11.60 0.76
C VAL A 99 10.03 -10.09 0.91
N LEU A 100 9.00 -9.52 0.31
CA LEU A 100 8.58 -8.14 0.54
C LEU A 100 7.21 -8.14 1.21
N TRP A 101 7.03 -7.28 2.21
CA TRP A 101 5.73 -7.13 2.88
C TRP A 101 5.01 -5.90 2.32
N VAL A 102 3.94 -6.12 1.57
CA VAL A 102 3.25 -5.12 0.76
C VAL A 102 2.11 -4.46 1.55
N TYR A 103 1.94 -3.14 1.38
CA TYR A 103 0.97 -2.35 2.15
C TYR A 103 0.07 -1.41 1.34
N THR A 104 0.62 -0.51 0.52
CA THR A 104 -0.17 0.53 -0.15
C THR A 104 0.15 0.55 -1.61
N TYR A 105 -0.87 0.46 -2.48
CA TYR A 105 -0.69 0.67 -3.91
C TYR A 105 -0.54 2.16 -4.23
N LEU A 106 0.46 2.50 -5.06
CA LEU A 106 0.86 3.87 -5.40
C LEU A 106 0.59 4.23 -6.88
N ALA A 107 -0.17 3.39 -7.59
CA ALA A 107 -0.35 3.41 -9.05
C ALA A 107 0.78 2.73 -9.85
N GLU A 108 0.47 2.38 -11.10
CA GLU A 108 1.41 1.87 -12.11
C GLU A 108 2.31 0.69 -11.67
N GLY A 109 1.82 -0.17 -10.79
CA GLY A 109 2.60 -1.31 -10.28
C GLY A 109 3.43 -1.03 -9.03
N TYR A 110 3.54 0.23 -8.61
CA TYR A 110 4.30 0.62 -7.42
C TYR A 110 3.52 0.38 -6.13
N PHE A 111 4.23 -0.06 -5.10
CA PHE A 111 3.70 -0.26 -3.77
C PHE A 111 4.64 0.26 -2.69
N LYS A 112 4.07 0.67 -1.56
CA LYS A 112 4.79 0.70 -0.28
C LYS A 112 5.03 -0.72 0.19
N VAL A 113 6.29 -1.06 0.45
CA VAL A 113 6.70 -2.35 1.01
C VAL A 113 7.59 -2.16 2.23
N TRP A 114 7.54 -3.08 3.18
CA TRP A 114 8.45 -3.13 4.31
C TRP A 114 9.60 -4.09 4.03
N ARG A 115 10.84 -3.58 4.12
CA ARG A 115 12.09 -4.30 3.97
C ARG A 115 13.21 -3.54 4.69
N ASP A 116 14.16 -4.26 5.28
CA ASP A 116 15.33 -3.70 5.96
C ASP A 116 14.95 -2.67 7.04
N GLY A 117 13.90 -2.97 7.81
CA GLY A 117 13.40 -2.13 8.88
C GLY A 117 12.73 -0.82 8.46
N ALA A 118 12.39 -0.64 7.17
CA ALA A 118 11.80 0.60 6.66
C ALA A 118 10.74 0.36 5.57
N MET A 119 9.87 1.37 5.38
CA MET A 119 8.98 1.44 4.22
C MET A 119 9.75 1.95 3.00
N GLN A 120 9.70 1.19 1.93
CA GLN A 120 10.30 1.48 0.63
C GLN A 120 9.21 1.51 -0.44
N GLU A 121 9.50 2.09 -1.60
CA GLU A 121 8.61 2.05 -2.77
C GLU A 121 9.20 1.09 -3.78
N GLU A 122 8.42 0.10 -4.23
CA GLU A 122 8.87 -0.93 -5.15
C GLU A 122 7.85 -1.17 -6.25
N ASP A 123 8.32 -1.31 -7.49
CA ASP A 123 7.50 -1.74 -8.61
C ASP A 123 7.33 -3.25 -8.60
N LEU A 124 6.15 -3.72 -8.20
CA LEU A 124 5.82 -5.14 -8.18
C LEU A 124 5.28 -5.65 -9.53
N GLY A 125 5.13 -4.77 -10.52
CA GLY A 125 4.72 -5.13 -11.88
C GLY A 125 3.28 -5.58 -12.03
N PHE A 126 2.38 -5.20 -11.10
CA PHE A 126 0.95 -5.50 -11.19
C PHE A 126 0.07 -4.44 -10.49
N SER A 127 -1.19 -4.31 -10.92
CA SER A 127 -2.20 -3.52 -10.18
C SER A 127 -3.11 -4.42 -9.33
N PRO A 128 -3.60 -3.95 -8.16
CA PRO A 128 -4.50 -4.75 -7.32
C PRO A 128 -5.86 -5.00 -7.98
N TYR A 129 -6.29 -4.09 -8.87
CA TYR A 129 -7.62 -4.08 -9.51
C TYR A 129 -7.63 -4.49 -10.99
N GLY A 130 -6.48 -4.85 -11.58
CA GLY A 130 -6.39 -5.36 -12.96
C GLY A 130 -6.80 -4.37 -14.07
N GLY A 131 -6.76 -3.07 -13.79
CA GLY A 131 -7.31 -2.01 -14.67
C GLY A 131 -6.31 -0.98 -15.20
N SER A 132 -5.03 -1.05 -14.80
CA SER A 132 -3.93 -0.37 -15.52
C SER A 132 -3.26 -1.38 -16.46
N PRO A 133 -2.35 -0.98 -17.38
CA PRO A 133 -1.61 -1.92 -18.24
C PRO A 133 -0.90 -3.05 -17.48
N GLY A 134 -0.70 -2.89 -16.16
CA GLY A 134 -0.42 -3.97 -15.23
C GLY A 134 -1.69 -4.76 -14.90
N ALA A 135 -2.15 -5.59 -15.85
CA ALA A 135 -2.96 -6.74 -15.50
C ALA A 135 -2.23 -7.52 -14.40
N ARG A 136 -2.97 -8.20 -13.51
CA ARG A 136 -2.33 -9.14 -12.59
C ARG A 136 -1.44 -10.06 -13.39
N CYS A 137 -0.32 -10.45 -12.82
CA CYS A 137 0.48 -11.51 -13.38
C CYS A 137 -0.38 -12.76 -13.66
N GLU A 138 -0.85 -12.91 -14.90
CA GLU A 138 -1.69 -14.05 -15.29
C GLU A 138 -0.82 -15.28 -15.52
N ASN A 139 0.37 -15.06 -16.08
CA ASN A 139 1.40 -16.07 -16.22
C ASN A 139 2.37 -16.03 -15.04
N LYS A 140 2.04 -16.78 -13.98
CA LYS A 140 2.87 -16.93 -12.77
C LYS A 140 4.33 -17.31 -13.07
N GLU A 141 4.58 -18.00 -14.17
CA GLU A 141 5.93 -18.37 -14.57
C GLU A 141 6.70 -17.18 -15.11
N GLN A 142 6.08 -16.11 -15.61
CA GLN A 142 6.78 -14.96 -16.19
C GLN A 142 7.05 -13.84 -15.17
N CYS A 143 6.38 -13.87 -14.02
CA CYS A 143 6.50 -12.80 -13.05
C CYS A 143 7.63 -13.04 -12.06
N TRP A 144 8.25 -11.94 -11.67
CA TRP A 144 9.40 -12.00 -10.79
C TRP A 144 9.02 -12.30 -9.35
N GLY A 145 7.74 -12.16 -9.00
CA GLY A 145 7.19 -12.68 -7.75
C GLY A 145 5.66 -12.73 -7.76
N GLN A 146 5.10 -13.08 -6.61
CA GLN A 146 3.65 -13.21 -6.43
C GLN A 146 3.23 -12.83 -5.01
N LEU A 147 2.04 -12.24 -4.88
CA LEU A 147 1.36 -12.15 -3.60
C LEU A 147 0.79 -13.52 -3.21
N GLU A 148 1.10 -13.97 -1.99
CA GLU A 148 0.52 -15.21 -1.44
C GLU A 148 -0.99 -15.07 -1.17
N LYS A 149 -1.42 -13.84 -0.85
CA LYS A 149 -2.82 -13.47 -0.61
C LYS A 149 -3.06 -12.05 -1.10
N GLU A 150 -4.33 -11.75 -1.37
CA GLU A 150 -4.74 -10.39 -1.71
C GLU A 150 -4.39 -9.38 -0.63
N LEU A 151 -3.90 -8.21 -1.07
CA LEU A 151 -3.70 -7.08 -0.20
C LEU A 151 -5.04 -6.59 0.31
N THR A 152 -5.21 -6.62 1.63
CA THR A 152 -6.41 -6.09 2.29
C THR A 152 -6.11 -4.69 2.80
N PHE A 153 -6.94 -3.74 2.41
CA PHE A 153 -6.82 -2.37 2.87
C PHE A 153 -8.18 -1.67 2.96
N THR A 154 -8.22 -0.57 3.71
CA THR A 154 -9.34 0.37 3.74
C THR A 154 -8.82 1.75 3.37
N TRP A 155 -9.45 2.39 2.39
CA TRP A 155 -9.16 3.78 2.06
C TRP A 155 -10.18 4.70 2.73
N TRP A 156 -9.69 5.45 3.71
CA TRP A 156 -10.43 6.51 4.37
C TRP A 156 -10.19 7.83 3.65
N VAL A 157 -11.26 8.54 3.30
CA VAL A 157 -11.20 9.85 2.67
C VAL A 157 -11.72 10.90 3.62
N LYS A 158 -10.95 11.98 3.79
CA LYS A 158 -11.39 13.16 4.52
C LYS A 158 -12.05 14.13 3.55
N VAL A 159 -13.27 14.54 3.87
CA VAL A 159 -14.04 15.48 3.06
C VAL A 159 -14.58 16.61 3.92
N ARG A 160 -14.76 17.78 3.30
CA ARG A 160 -15.44 18.94 3.88
C ARG A 160 -16.78 19.12 3.18
N ALA A 161 -17.85 19.13 3.96
CA ALA A 161 -19.18 19.43 3.47
C ALA A 161 -19.34 20.93 3.15
N LYS A 162 -20.36 21.27 2.37
CA LYS A 162 -20.66 22.66 2.00
C LYS A 162 -20.93 23.55 3.23
N GLU A 163 -21.49 22.96 4.28
CA GLU A 163 -21.79 23.59 5.56
C GLU A 163 -20.51 23.83 6.41
N GLY A 164 -19.35 23.36 5.95
CA GLY A 164 -18.04 23.66 6.54
C GLY A 164 -17.51 22.62 7.53
N TRP A 165 -18.31 21.64 7.94
CA TRP A 165 -17.83 20.54 8.78
C TRP A 165 -17.02 19.52 7.97
N GLU A 166 -16.08 18.85 8.64
CA GLU A 166 -15.17 17.88 8.02
C GLU A 166 -15.29 16.51 8.67
N GLY A 167 -15.29 15.46 7.86
CA GLY A 167 -15.33 14.08 8.35
C GLY A 167 -14.60 13.11 7.44
N TRP A 168 -14.50 11.89 7.94
CA TRP A 168 -13.87 10.75 7.28
C TRP A 168 -14.93 9.76 6.82
N SER A 169 -14.75 9.16 5.65
CA SER A 169 -15.56 8.04 5.17
C SER A 169 -14.66 6.92 4.66
N ASN A 170 -15.02 5.67 4.93
CA ASN A 170 -14.39 4.48 4.36
C ASN A 170 -15.16 3.94 3.14
N ARG A 171 -15.99 4.78 2.53
CA ARG A 171 -16.78 4.48 1.33
C ARG A 171 -16.33 5.33 0.13
N PRO A 172 -15.05 5.27 -0.29
CA PRO A 172 -14.56 6.06 -1.42
C PRO A 172 -15.30 5.76 -2.73
N GLU A 173 -15.91 4.59 -2.85
CA GLU A 173 -16.77 4.18 -3.97
C GLU A 173 -18.09 4.96 -4.05
N HIS A 174 -18.46 5.71 -3.01
CA HIS A 174 -19.63 6.61 -3.05
C HIS A 174 -19.28 8.00 -3.59
N PHE A 175 -18.05 8.24 -4.04
CA PHE A 175 -17.60 9.54 -4.52
C PHE A 175 -17.14 9.49 -5.96
N GLY A 176 -17.74 10.36 -6.77
CA GLY A 176 -17.36 10.61 -8.16
C GLY A 176 -16.33 11.73 -8.28
N ASN A 177 -15.81 11.91 -9.49
CA ASN A 177 -14.83 12.93 -9.84
C ASN A 177 -13.50 12.82 -9.05
N LYS A 178 -13.19 11.62 -8.54
CA LYS A 178 -11.92 11.31 -7.84
C LYS A 178 -10.77 10.92 -8.76
N ASP A 179 -11.09 10.54 -10.00
CA ASP A 179 -10.17 10.14 -11.05
C ASP A 179 -9.97 11.31 -12.03
N ALA A 180 -8.74 11.75 -12.24
CA ALA A 180 -8.42 12.79 -13.22
C ALA A 180 -8.32 12.26 -14.66
N CYS A 181 -8.30 10.93 -14.86
CA CYS A 181 -8.13 10.28 -16.14
C CYS A 181 -9.44 9.80 -16.80
N GLY A 182 -10.57 9.76 -16.09
CA GLY A 182 -11.87 9.46 -16.69
C GLY A 182 -12.97 9.17 -15.68
#